data_AF-A0A817QZV4-F1
#
_entry.id   AF-A0A817QZV4-F1
#
_cell.length_a   1.000
_cell.length_b   1.000
_cell.length_c   1.000
_cell.angle_alpha   90.00
_cell.angle_beta   90.00
_cell.angle_gamma   90.00
#
_symmetry.space_group_name_H-M   'P 1'
#
loop_
_entity.id
_entity.type
_entity.pdbx_description
1 polymer ?
#
loop_
_entity_poly.entity_id
_entity_poly.type
_entity_poly.pdbx_seq_one_letter_code
_entity_poly.pdbx_strand_id
1 'polypeptide(L)'
;RNELNAQLETYENKLGVSNKLVEELKRENAKTIDECNLLRNEIISLKSKLHGQSGELNSEIVKSFDLRHQLSIFNEQVSLKSAEIVNLLTKIDSLKVEIDHLKLDRDSCQSRFIDLQMQYDKLTNTCSMYEIKLNEQEEREIQLKLQVQQVREMHENIVQDKVRSQTEYTDAQMRVTKAEQALKDKIEEVENLKRAAKLYNQDIKELEKYGEDLHEHYEKSKVVHKKVK
;
A
#
# COMPACT_ATOMS: atom_id res chain seq x y z
N ARG A 1 -159.34 -14.90 56.54
CA ARG A 1 -158.30 -15.25 57.55
C ARG A 1 -157.37 -16.34 57.03
N ASN A 2 -157.88 -17.46 56.50
CA ASN A 2 -157.06 -18.55 55.95
C ASN A 2 -156.23 -18.16 54.71
N GLU A 3 -156.81 -17.35 53.82
CA GLU A 3 -156.15 -16.89 52.59
C GLU A 3 -155.00 -15.91 52.85
N LEU A 4 -155.14 -15.08 53.90
CA LEU A 4 -154.10 -14.16 54.36
C LEU A 4 -152.91 -14.92 54.95
N ASN A 5 -153.15 -16.01 55.68
CA ASN A 5 -152.10 -16.87 56.24
C ASN A 5 -151.34 -17.62 55.14
N ALA A 6 -152.03 -18.12 54.11
CA ALA A 6 -151.39 -18.78 52.97
C ALA A 6 -150.51 -17.81 52.16
N GLN A 7 -150.95 -16.55 52.02
CA GLN A 7 -150.12 -15.50 51.40
C GLN A 7 -148.90 -15.17 52.26
N LEU A 8 -149.06 -15.04 53.58
CA LEU A 8 -147.95 -14.82 54.53
C LEU A 8 -146.90 -15.95 54.44
N GLU A 9 -147.32 -17.20 54.48
CA GLU A 9 -146.44 -18.37 54.35
C GLU A 9 -145.72 -18.42 52.99
N THR A 10 -146.41 -17.98 51.92
CA THR A 10 -145.80 -17.85 50.59
C THR A 10 -144.75 -16.72 50.55
N TYR A 11 -145.01 -15.60 51.21
CA TYR A 11 -144.06 -14.50 51.31
C TYR A 11 -142.86 -14.86 52.19
N GLU A 12 -143.06 -15.56 53.30
CA GLU A 12 -141.99 -16.06 54.17
C GLU A 12 -141.09 -17.07 53.44
N ASN A 13 -141.68 -17.99 52.66
CA ASN A 13 -140.92 -18.92 51.81
C ASN A 13 -140.13 -18.19 50.71
N LYS A 14 -140.74 -17.21 50.03
CA LYS A 14 -140.04 -16.37 49.02
C LYS A 14 -138.92 -15.55 49.65
N LEU A 15 -139.14 -15.01 50.85
CA LEU A 15 -138.13 -14.26 51.61
C LEU A 15 -136.98 -15.19 52.03
N GLY A 16 -137.27 -16.41 52.47
CA GLY A 16 -136.26 -17.42 52.81
C GLY A 16 -135.41 -17.85 51.61
N VAL A 17 -136.02 -18.05 50.44
CA VAL A 17 -135.31 -18.34 49.18
C VAL A 17 -134.46 -17.14 48.74
N SER A 18 -135.02 -15.93 48.79
CA SER A 18 -134.30 -14.69 48.47
C SER A 18 -133.08 -14.50 49.38
N ASN A 19 -133.23 -14.72 50.69
CA ASN A 19 -132.13 -14.64 51.65
C ASN A 19 -131.03 -15.68 51.36
N LYS A 20 -131.39 -16.92 51.01
CA LYS A 20 -130.40 -17.94 50.61
C LYS A 20 -129.62 -17.52 49.36
N LEU A 21 -130.30 -17.01 48.33
CA LEU A 21 -129.67 -16.52 47.10
C LEU A 21 -128.75 -15.34 47.40
N VAL A 22 -129.16 -14.42 48.27
CA VAL A 22 -128.32 -13.29 48.71
C VAL A 22 -127.05 -13.78 49.41
N GLU A 23 -127.14 -14.79 50.29
CA GLU A 23 -125.97 -15.35 50.96
C GLU A 23 -125.04 -16.13 50.00
N GLU A 24 -125.60 -16.81 49.00
CA GLU A 24 -124.80 -17.45 47.93
C GLU A 24 -124.09 -16.42 47.06
N LEU A 25 -124.78 -15.37 46.62
CA LEU A 25 -124.19 -14.27 45.85
C LEU A 25 -123.10 -13.55 46.66
N LYS A 26 -123.29 -13.35 47.97
CA LYS A 26 -122.25 -12.78 48.84
C LYS A 26 -121.02 -13.68 48.89
N ARG A 27 -121.21 -15.00 49.01
CA ARG A 27 -120.10 -15.97 49.05
C ARG A 27 -119.34 -16.01 47.72
N GLU A 28 -120.05 -16.02 46.59
CA GLU A 28 -119.45 -16.00 45.26
C GLU A 28 -118.72 -14.68 44.97
N ASN A 29 -119.31 -13.56 45.39
CA ASN A 29 -118.68 -12.24 45.28
C ASN A 29 -117.39 -12.17 46.13
N ALA A 30 -117.42 -12.70 47.36
CA ALA A 30 -116.21 -12.80 48.19
C ALA A 30 -115.11 -13.64 47.51
N LYS A 31 -115.46 -14.80 46.95
CA LYS A 31 -114.51 -15.65 46.21
C LYS A 31 -113.93 -14.92 44.99
N THR A 32 -114.77 -14.23 44.23
CA THR A 32 -114.34 -13.44 43.05
C THR A 32 -113.39 -12.33 43.46
N ILE A 33 -113.66 -11.65 44.59
CA ILE A 33 -112.79 -10.60 45.14
C ILE A 33 -111.42 -11.20 45.52
N ASP A 34 -111.39 -12.36 46.16
CA ASP A 34 -110.14 -13.04 46.52
C ASP A 34 -109.32 -13.45 45.29
N GLU A 35 -109.95 -14.02 44.27
CA GLU A 35 -109.30 -14.34 42.99
C GLU A 35 -108.77 -13.07 42.29
N CYS A 36 -109.55 -11.99 42.28
CA CYS A 36 -109.12 -10.69 41.75
C CYS A 36 -107.89 -10.16 42.51
N ASN A 37 -107.85 -10.31 43.84
CA ASN A 37 -106.72 -9.87 44.66
C ASN A 37 -105.46 -10.70 44.40
N LEU A 38 -105.60 -12.03 44.24
CA LEU A 38 -104.47 -12.91 43.88
C LEU A 38 -103.88 -12.55 42.52
N LEU A 39 -104.73 -12.40 41.50
CA LEU A 39 -104.30 -11.99 40.15
C LEU A 39 -103.64 -10.61 40.16
N ARG A 40 -104.19 -9.66 40.93
CA ARG A 40 -103.58 -8.33 41.11
C ARG A 40 -102.16 -8.45 41.69
N ASN A 41 -101.97 -9.28 42.71
CA ASN A 41 -100.66 -9.48 43.33
C ASN A 41 -99.66 -10.16 42.37
N GLU A 42 -100.12 -11.12 41.58
CA GLU A 42 -99.30 -11.76 40.55
C GLU A 42 -98.88 -10.76 39.46
N ILE A 43 -99.80 -9.91 38.99
CA ILE A 43 -99.51 -8.83 38.03
C ILE A 43 -98.47 -7.87 38.61
N ILE A 44 -98.58 -7.49 39.88
CA ILE A 44 -97.58 -6.64 40.55
C ILE A 44 -96.22 -7.34 40.57
N SER A 45 -96.17 -8.62 40.95
CA SER A 45 -94.92 -9.39 40.98
C SER A 45 -94.26 -9.50 39.61
N LEU A 46 -95.04 -9.81 38.57
CA LEU A 46 -94.55 -9.90 37.19
C LEU A 46 -94.04 -8.55 36.67
N LYS A 47 -94.74 -7.45 36.99
CA LYS A 47 -94.27 -6.10 36.64
C LYS A 47 -92.92 -5.78 37.30
N SER A 48 -92.75 -6.11 38.57
CA SER A 48 -91.47 -5.91 39.26
C SER A 48 -90.34 -6.73 38.65
N LYS A 49 -90.59 -8.02 38.32
CA LYS A 49 -89.60 -8.87 37.62
C LYS A 49 -89.23 -8.32 36.25
N LEU A 50 -90.22 -7.92 35.46
CA LEU A 50 -90.00 -7.33 34.13
C LEU A 50 -89.17 -6.05 34.21
N HIS A 51 -89.44 -5.20 35.21
CA HIS A 51 -88.66 -3.98 35.41
C HIS A 51 -87.20 -4.29 35.78
N GLY A 52 -86.96 -5.28 36.65
CA GLY A 52 -85.62 -5.75 36.99
C GLY A 52 -84.85 -6.26 35.77
N GLN A 53 -85.46 -7.16 35.00
CA GLN A 53 -84.88 -7.70 33.76
C GLN A 53 -84.59 -6.60 32.72
N SER A 54 -85.49 -5.62 32.59
CA SER A 54 -85.27 -4.47 31.71
C SER A 54 -84.06 -3.62 32.17
N GLY A 55 -83.84 -3.48 33.48
CA GLY A 55 -82.68 -2.80 34.03
C GLY A 55 -81.37 -3.55 33.74
N GLU A 56 -81.37 -4.87 33.94
CA GLU A 56 -80.22 -5.73 33.63
C GLU A 56 -79.88 -5.70 32.14
N LEU A 57 -80.88 -5.82 31.26
CA LEU A 57 -80.69 -5.73 29.81
C LEU A 57 -80.09 -4.39 29.41
N ASN A 58 -80.58 -3.27 29.95
CA ASN A 58 -80.03 -1.95 29.67
C ASN A 58 -78.57 -1.82 30.15
N SER A 59 -78.24 -2.36 31.32
CA SER A 59 -76.85 -2.39 31.82
C SER A 59 -75.94 -3.17 30.87
N GLU A 60 -76.39 -4.33 30.38
CA GLU A 60 -75.60 -5.17 29.48
C GLU A 60 -75.44 -4.53 28.09
N ILE A 61 -76.48 -3.84 27.60
CA ILE A 61 -76.39 -3.05 26.36
C ILE A 61 -75.30 -1.99 26.47
N VAL A 62 -75.26 -1.24 27.58
CA VAL A 62 -74.23 -0.21 27.83
C VAL A 62 -72.83 -0.84 27.85
N LYS A 63 -72.62 -1.93 28.61
CA LYS A 63 -71.34 -2.66 28.61
C LYS A 63 -70.94 -3.12 27.20
N SER A 64 -71.90 -3.57 26.40
CA SER A 64 -71.62 -4.00 25.01
C SER A 64 -71.13 -2.84 24.15
N PHE A 65 -71.63 -1.62 24.37
CA PHE A 65 -71.15 -0.42 23.67
C PHE A 65 -69.73 -0.08 24.09
N ASP A 66 -69.43 -0.11 25.39
CA ASP A 66 -68.09 0.16 25.91
C ASP A 66 -67.06 -0.84 25.36
N LEU A 67 -67.40 -2.14 25.33
CA LEU A 67 -66.54 -3.18 24.77
C LEU A 67 -66.31 -2.99 23.26
N ARG A 68 -67.36 -2.63 22.50
CA ARG A 68 -67.21 -2.31 21.07
C ARG A 68 -66.28 -1.12 20.86
N HIS A 69 -66.38 -0.09 21.70
CA HIS A 69 -65.49 1.07 21.63
C HIS A 69 -64.04 0.70 21.96
N GLN A 70 -63.80 -0.07 23.02
CA GLN A 70 -62.47 -0.57 23.37
C GLN A 70 -61.86 -1.44 22.25
N LEU A 71 -62.66 -2.31 21.64
CA LEU A 71 -62.22 -3.14 20.51
C LEU A 71 -61.84 -2.28 19.30
N SER A 72 -62.58 -1.20 19.03
CA SER A 72 -62.26 -0.25 17.96
C SER A 72 -60.90 0.42 18.19
N ILE A 73 -60.65 0.90 19.41
CA ILE A 73 -59.36 1.52 19.77
C ILE A 73 -58.22 0.50 19.63
N PHE A 74 -58.43 -0.72 20.11
CA PHE A 74 -57.44 -1.78 20.01
C PHE A 74 -57.09 -2.12 18.55
N ASN A 75 -58.09 -2.22 17.67
CA ASN A 75 -57.86 -2.47 16.24
C ASN A 75 -57.07 -1.34 15.57
N GLU A 76 -57.30 -0.09 15.96
CA GLU A 76 -56.53 1.04 15.47
C GLU A 76 -55.06 0.95 15.91
N GLN A 77 -54.81 0.59 17.18
CA GLN A 77 -53.46 0.37 17.69
C GLN A 77 -52.74 -0.78 16.96
N VAL A 78 -53.44 -1.90 16.70
CA VAL A 78 -52.90 -3.02 15.92
C VAL A 78 -52.54 -2.58 14.50
N SER A 79 -53.37 -1.75 13.87
CA SER A 79 -53.12 -1.22 12.53
C SER A 79 -51.88 -0.32 12.50
N LEU A 80 -51.74 0.58 13.48
CA LEU A 80 -50.57 1.44 13.62
C LEU A 80 -49.28 0.63 13.84
N LYS A 81 -49.33 -0.39 14.71
CA LYS A 81 -48.17 -1.27 14.96
C LYS A 81 -47.81 -2.10 13.74
N SER A 82 -48.80 -2.55 12.97
CA SER A 82 -48.57 -3.27 11.71
C SER A 82 -47.85 -2.38 10.70
N ALA A 83 -48.25 -1.11 10.56
CA ALA A 83 -47.57 -0.15 9.69
C ALA A 83 -46.13 0.14 10.15
N GLU A 84 -45.90 0.27 11.45
CA GLU A 84 -44.55 0.44 12.03
C GLU A 84 -43.63 -0.75 11.68
N ILE A 85 -44.15 -1.98 11.79
CA ILE A 85 -43.41 -3.20 11.43
C ILE A 85 -43.00 -3.18 9.94
N VAL A 86 -43.92 -2.83 9.04
CA VAL A 86 -43.64 -2.74 7.59
C VAL A 86 -42.55 -1.71 7.30
N ASN A 87 -42.60 -0.55 7.96
CA ASN A 87 -41.56 0.48 7.83
C ASN A 87 -40.19 -0.02 8.32
N LEU A 88 -40.17 -0.73 9.46
CA LEU A 88 -38.94 -1.30 10.00
C LEU A 88 -38.35 -2.37 9.07
N LEU A 89 -39.18 -3.24 8.50
CA LEU A 89 -38.75 -4.24 7.52
C LEU A 89 -38.15 -3.58 6.27
N THR A 90 -38.79 -2.53 5.76
CA THR A 90 -38.27 -1.76 4.62
C THR A 90 -36.92 -1.12 4.93
N LYS A 91 -36.75 -0.59 6.16
CA LYS A 91 -35.48 -0.04 6.62
C LYS A 91 -34.39 -1.11 6.75
N ILE A 92 -34.74 -2.30 7.25
CA ILE A 92 -33.83 -3.44 7.33
C ILE A 92 -33.34 -3.83 5.93
N ASP A 93 -34.22 -3.90 4.95
CA ASP A 93 -33.84 -4.27 3.59
C ASP A 93 -32.95 -3.21 2.93
N SER A 94 -33.22 -1.92 3.16
CA SER A 94 -32.33 -0.83 2.74
C SER A 94 -30.92 -0.96 3.37
N LEU A 95 -30.84 -1.24 4.68
CA LEU A 95 -29.57 -1.43 5.37
C LEU A 95 -28.80 -2.66 4.86
N LYS A 96 -29.48 -3.75 4.48
CA LYS A 96 -28.81 -4.90 3.84
C LYS A 96 -28.15 -4.50 2.53
N VAL A 97 -28.84 -3.72 1.70
CA VAL A 97 -28.29 -3.20 0.44
C VAL A 97 -27.06 -2.34 0.70
N GLU A 98 -27.11 -1.44 1.69
CA GLU A 98 -25.96 -0.62 2.08
C GLU A 98 -24.76 -1.46 2.55
N ILE A 99 -25.01 -2.49 3.37
CA ILE A 99 -23.98 -3.44 3.81
C ILE A 99 -23.32 -4.14 2.62
N ASP A 100 -24.10 -4.55 1.62
CA ASP A 100 -23.54 -5.25 0.46
C ASP A 100 -22.71 -4.31 -0.43
N HIS A 101 -23.08 -3.03 -0.57
CA HIS A 101 -22.23 -2.02 -1.22
C HIS A 101 -20.91 -1.82 -0.46
N LEU A 102 -20.96 -1.71 0.88
CA LEU A 102 -19.75 -1.58 1.70
C LEU A 102 -18.81 -2.79 1.58
N LYS A 103 -19.35 -4.01 1.42
CA LYS A 103 -18.53 -5.20 1.16
C LYS A 103 -17.82 -5.11 -0.19
N LEU A 104 -18.54 -4.70 -1.24
CA LEU A 104 -17.97 -4.54 -2.58
C LEU A 104 -16.85 -3.47 -2.58
N ASP A 105 -17.07 -2.34 -1.91
CA ASP A 105 -16.07 -1.28 -1.78
C ASP A 105 -14.83 -1.77 -1.01
N ARG A 106 -15.03 -2.57 0.04
CA ARG A 106 -13.94 -3.18 0.80
C ARG A 106 -13.13 -4.16 -0.06
N ASP A 107 -13.78 -5.02 -0.83
CA ASP A 107 -13.09 -5.99 -1.70
C ASP A 107 -12.34 -5.29 -2.85
N SER A 108 -12.89 -4.19 -3.37
CA SER A 108 -12.23 -3.30 -4.35
C SER A 108 -10.99 -2.63 -3.75
N CYS A 109 -11.10 -2.06 -2.54
CA CYS A 109 -9.96 -1.49 -1.82
C CYS A 109 -8.86 -2.53 -1.57
N GLN A 110 -9.24 -3.75 -1.18
CA GLN A 110 -8.29 -4.84 -0.95
C GLN A 110 -7.55 -5.26 -2.23
N SER A 111 -8.25 -5.30 -3.37
CA SER A 111 -7.63 -5.58 -4.67
C SER A 111 -6.61 -4.50 -5.05
N ARG A 112 -6.96 -3.22 -4.87
CA ARG A 112 -6.04 -2.08 -5.09
C ARG A 112 -4.81 -2.13 -4.18
N PHE A 113 -4.99 -2.58 -2.94
CA PHE A 113 -3.88 -2.75 -2.00
C PHE A 113 -2.90 -3.83 -2.46
N ILE A 114 -3.41 -4.97 -2.94
CA ILE A 114 -2.57 -6.04 -3.50
C ILE A 114 -1.79 -5.53 -4.72
N ASP A 115 -2.45 -4.80 -5.63
CA ASP A 115 -1.78 -4.22 -6.80
C ASP A 115 -0.66 -3.25 -6.42
N LEU A 116 -0.90 -2.39 -5.41
CA LEU A 116 0.11 -1.48 -4.87
C LEU A 116 1.29 -2.23 -4.26
N GLN A 117 1.03 -3.29 -3.50
CA GLN A 117 2.10 -4.12 -2.94
C GLN A 117 2.96 -4.74 -4.05
N MET A 118 2.34 -5.28 -5.11
CA MET A 118 3.06 -5.82 -6.26
C MET A 118 3.90 -4.75 -6.97
N GLN A 119 3.42 -3.52 -7.08
CA GLN A 119 4.18 -2.41 -7.65
C GLN A 119 5.36 -2.02 -6.76
N TYR A 120 5.16 -2.00 -5.44
CA TYR A 120 6.21 -1.73 -4.47
C TYR A 120 7.33 -2.78 -4.52
N ASP A 121 6.97 -4.07 -4.59
CA ASP A 121 7.94 -5.16 -4.70
C ASP A 121 8.75 -5.07 -6.00
N LYS A 122 8.09 -4.75 -7.13
CA LYS A 122 8.78 -4.51 -8.42
C LYS A 122 9.74 -3.34 -8.34
N LEU A 123 9.34 -2.24 -7.70
CA LEU A 123 10.20 -1.07 -7.52
C LEU A 123 11.41 -1.42 -6.66
N THR A 124 11.18 -2.13 -5.55
CA THR A 124 12.24 -2.59 -4.64
C THR A 124 13.28 -3.44 -5.37
N ASN A 125 12.82 -4.44 -6.14
CA ASN A 125 13.71 -5.26 -6.96
C ASN A 125 14.49 -4.45 -8.00
N THR A 126 13.84 -3.45 -8.60
CA THR A 126 14.49 -2.55 -9.56
C THR A 126 15.58 -1.73 -8.90
N CYS A 127 15.33 -1.18 -7.71
CA CYS A 127 16.33 -0.46 -6.92
C CYS A 127 17.53 -1.35 -6.57
N SER A 128 17.29 -2.56 -6.06
CA SER A 128 18.38 -3.52 -5.74
C SER A 128 19.21 -3.87 -6.98
N MET A 129 18.58 -4.04 -8.15
CA MET A 129 19.32 -4.25 -9.40
C MET A 129 20.21 -3.06 -9.75
N TYR A 130 19.72 -1.83 -9.58
CA TYR A 130 20.54 -0.63 -9.85
C TYR A 130 21.69 -0.47 -8.86
N GLU A 131 21.48 -0.83 -7.59
CA GLU A 131 22.53 -0.83 -6.57
C GLU A 131 23.66 -1.82 -6.94
N ILE A 132 23.32 -3.04 -7.38
CA ILE A 132 24.31 -4.02 -7.86
C ILE A 132 25.07 -3.46 -9.07
N LYS A 133 24.36 -2.90 -10.06
CA LYS A 133 24.99 -2.32 -11.26
C LYS A 133 25.92 -1.15 -10.94
N LEU A 134 25.56 -0.35 -9.94
CA LEU A 134 26.41 0.75 -9.47
C LEU A 134 27.71 0.21 -8.87
N ASN A 135 27.62 -0.77 -7.98
CA ASN A 135 28.79 -1.41 -7.37
C ASN A 135 29.72 -2.04 -8.44
N GLU A 136 29.15 -2.78 -9.42
CA GLU A 136 29.93 -3.33 -10.52
C GLU A 136 30.62 -2.26 -11.37
N GLN A 137 29.99 -1.09 -11.52
CA GLN A 137 30.58 0.02 -12.25
C GLN A 137 31.73 0.66 -11.46
N GLU A 138 31.57 0.83 -10.15
CA GLU A 138 32.64 1.31 -9.26
C GLU A 138 33.85 0.37 -9.27
N GLU A 139 33.64 -0.94 -9.21
CA GLU A 139 34.71 -1.94 -9.32
C GLU A 139 35.44 -1.86 -10.67
N ARG A 140 34.68 -1.74 -11.78
CA ARG A 140 35.26 -1.54 -13.12
C ARG A 140 36.10 -0.26 -13.20
N GLU A 141 35.65 0.83 -12.58
CA GLU A 141 36.40 2.08 -12.53
C GLU A 141 37.72 1.92 -11.77
N ILE A 142 37.72 1.23 -10.61
CA ILE A 142 38.93 0.94 -9.84
C ILE A 142 39.92 0.11 -10.68
N GLN A 143 39.45 -0.93 -11.37
CA GLN A 143 40.29 -1.75 -12.24
C GLN A 143 40.91 -0.95 -13.37
N LEU A 144 40.13 -0.09 -14.04
CA LEU A 144 40.62 0.76 -15.11
C LEU A 144 41.65 1.78 -14.60
N LYS A 145 41.43 2.38 -13.43
CA LYS A 145 42.42 3.28 -12.79
C LYS A 145 43.74 2.57 -12.55
N LEU A 146 43.69 1.33 -12.04
CA LEU A 146 44.89 0.53 -11.80
C LEU A 146 45.63 0.21 -13.11
N GLN A 147 44.91 -0.19 -14.16
CA GLN A 147 45.51 -0.45 -15.48
C GLN A 147 46.16 0.81 -16.06
N VAL A 148 45.49 1.96 -15.97
CA VAL A 148 46.05 3.25 -16.43
C VAL A 148 47.32 3.60 -15.66
N GLN A 149 47.34 3.38 -14.35
CA GLN A 149 48.53 3.60 -13.53
C GLN A 149 49.69 2.69 -13.96
N GLN A 150 49.44 1.39 -14.15
CA GLN A 150 50.46 0.44 -14.62
C GLN A 150 51.04 0.84 -15.98
N VAL A 151 50.19 1.29 -16.91
CA VAL A 151 50.64 1.77 -18.23
C VAL A 151 51.48 3.04 -18.11
N ARG A 152 51.12 3.96 -17.20
CA ARG A 152 51.91 5.17 -16.94
C ARG A 152 53.29 4.83 -16.39
N GLU A 153 53.38 3.93 -15.41
CA GLU A 153 54.64 3.48 -14.83
C GLU A 153 55.52 2.78 -15.87
N MET A 154 54.95 1.87 -16.68
CA MET A 154 55.68 1.27 -17.81
C MET A 154 56.19 2.32 -18.79
N HIS A 155 55.35 3.29 -19.16
CA HIS A 155 55.73 4.34 -20.08
C HIS A 155 56.88 5.19 -19.51
N GLU A 156 56.81 5.57 -18.24
CA GLU A 156 57.86 6.33 -17.57
C GLU A 156 59.19 5.56 -17.54
N ASN A 157 59.16 4.27 -17.22
CA ASN A 157 60.35 3.41 -17.26
C ASN A 157 60.98 3.35 -18.66
N ILE A 158 60.15 3.14 -19.71
CA ILE A 158 60.62 3.13 -21.10
C ILE A 158 61.25 4.47 -21.49
N VAL A 159 60.62 5.59 -21.10
CA VAL A 159 61.15 6.93 -21.38
C VAL A 159 62.48 7.15 -20.66
N GLN A 160 62.59 6.77 -19.38
CA GLN A 160 63.84 6.89 -18.61
C GLN A 160 64.96 6.06 -19.22
N ASP A 161 64.69 4.81 -19.62
CA ASP A 161 65.69 3.93 -20.25
C ASP A 161 66.15 4.47 -21.61
N LYS A 162 65.22 5.05 -22.39
CA LYS A 162 65.55 5.69 -23.67
C LYS A 162 66.42 6.93 -23.47
N VAL A 163 66.10 7.78 -22.50
CA VAL A 163 66.91 8.96 -22.15
C VAL A 163 68.31 8.53 -21.71
N ARG A 164 68.42 7.53 -20.82
CA ARG A 164 69.69 6.98 -20.35
C ARG A 164 70.54 6.45 -21.49
N SER A 165 69.95 5.63 -22.36
CA SER A 165 70.63 5.07 -23.55
C SER A 165 71.12 6.17 -24.50
N GLN A 166 70.33 7.23 -24.69
CA GLN A 166 70.72 8.38 -25.51
C GLN A 166 71.88 9.18 -24.90
N THR A 167 71.89 9.36 -23.57
CA THR A 167 73.00 9.99 -22.85
C THR A 167 74.27 9.16 -23.00
N GLU A 168 74.21 7.85 -22.76
CA GLU A 168 75.35 6.94 -22.92
C GLU A 168 75.91 6.93 -24.35
N TYR A 169 75.04 6.94 -25.35
CA TYR A 169 75.44 7.07 -26.76
C TYR A 169 76.16 8.39 -27.03
N THR A 170 75.63 9.50 -26.52
CA THR A 170 76.22 10.83 -26.69
C THR A 170 77.59 10.92 -26.02
N ASP A 171 77.74 10.39 -24.81
CA ASP A 171 79.00 10.32 -24.08
C ASP A 171 80.03 9.42 -24.78
N ALA A 172 79.60 8.29 -25.34
CA ALA A 172 80.45 7.44 -26.17
C ALA A 172 80.91 8.18 -27.43
N GLN A 173 80.01 8.88 -28.13
CA GLN A 173 80.33 9.67 -29.31
C GLN A 173 81.34 10.77 -29.00
N MET A 174 81.16 11.51 -27.90
CA MET A 174 82.13 12.52 -27.46
C MET A 174 83.50 11.93 -27.16
N ARG A 175 83.57 10.75 -26.52
CA ARG A 175 84.84 10.04 -26.26
C ARG A 175 85.53 9.62 -27.56
N VAL A 176 84.77 9.10 -28.53
CA VAL A 176 85.28 8.73 -29.85
C VAL A 176 85.83 9.96 -30.57
N THR A 177 85.08 11.05 -30.65
CA THR A 177 85.55 12.30 -31.29
C THR A 177 86.80 12.86 -30.61
N LYS A 178 86.87 12.82 -29.27
CA LYS A 178 88.06 13.22 -28.53
C LYS A 178 89.26 12.33 -28.85
N ALA A 179 89.06 11.01 -28.96
CA ALA A 179 90.10 10.06 -29.33
C ALA A 179 90.56 10.23 -30.79
N GLU A 180 89.63 10.48 -31.71
CA GLU A 180 89.91 10.79 -33.13
C GLU A 180 90.76 12.06 -33.25
N GLN A 181 90.41 13.12 -32.52
CA GLN A 181 91.19 14.35 -32.49
C GLN A 181 92.59 14.11 -31.92
N ALA A 182 92.71 13.39 -30.79
CA ALA A 182 94.01 13.05 -30.21
C ALA A 182 94.88 12.20 -31.16
N LEU A 183 94.27 11.28 -31.90
CA LEU A 183 94.96 10.48 -32.92
C LEU A 183 95.45 11.34 -34.08
N LYS A 184 94.62 12.30 -34.54
CA LYS A 184 95.00 13.25 -35.59
C LYS A 184 96.20 14.10 -35.18
N ASP A 185 96.19 14.63 -33.96
CA ASP A 185 97.31 15.38 -33.38
C ASP A 185 98.59 14.52 -33.35
N LYS A 186 98.47 13.24 -32.96
CA LYS A 186 99.60 12.29 -32.96
C LYS A 186 100.12 11.95 -34.36
N ILE A 187 99.25 11.82 -35.36
CA ILE A 187 99.66 11.64 -36.76
C ILE A 187 100.44 12.86 -37.24
N GLU A 188 99.96 14.08 -36.95
CA GLU A 188 100.65 15.32 -37.29
C GLU A 188 102.02 15.42 -36.63
N GLU A 189 102.13 15.03 -35.35
CA GLU A 189 103.40 14.92 -34.63
C GLU A 189 104.37 13.95 -35.33
N VAL A 190 103.90 12.75 -35.72
CA VAL A 190 104.69 11.77 -36.46
C VAL A 190 105.13 12.30 -37.83
N GLU A 191 104.27 13.01 -38.55
CA GLU A 191 104.63 13.63 -39.82
C GLU A 191 105.70 14.71 -39.66
N ASN A 192 105.60 15.54 -38.63
CA ASN A 192 106.61 16.54 -38.30
C ASN A 192 107.95 15.87 -37.96
N LEU A 193 107.94 14.81 -37.15
CA LEU A 193 109.13 13.99 -36.87
C LEU A 193 109.70 13.35 -38.14
N LYS A 194 108.86 12.88 -39.06
CA LYS A 194 109.29 12.34 -40.36
C LYS A 194 109.95 13.40 -41.24
N ARG A 195 109.44 14.64 -41.25
CA ARG A 195 110.09 15.78 -41.94
C ARG A 195 111.43 16.11 -41.28
N ALA A 196 111.51 16.15 -39.96
CA ALA A 196 112.75 16.35 -39.21
C ALA A 196 113.78 15.24 -39.52
N ALA A 197 113.37 13.97 -39.52
CA ALA A 197 114.24 12.85 -39.87
C ALA A 197 114.74 12.91 -41.33
N LYS A 198 113.93 13.40 -42.28
CA LYS A 198 114.38 13.65 -43.65
C LYS A 198 115.45 14.74 -43.71
N LEU A 199 115.28 15.83 -42.96
CA LEU A 199 116.28 16.90 -42.85
C LEU A 199 117.58 16.36 -42.24
N TYR A 200 117.50 15.62 -41.12
CA TYR A 200 118.68 14.98 -40.53
C TYR A 200 119.39 14.02 -41.49
N ASN A 201 118.65 13.21 -42.25
CA ASN A 201 119.25 12.33 -43.26
C ASN A 201 119.89 13.11 -44.41
N GLN A 202 119.37 14.29 -44.75
CA GLN A 202 119.95 15.19 -45.74
C GLN A 202 121.25 15.80 -45.19
N ASP A 203 121.25 16.27 -43.94
CA ASP A 203 122.46 16.76 -43.26
C ASP A 203 123.53 15.67 -43.16
N ILE A 204 123.15 14.42 -42.86
CA ILE A 204 124.07 13.27 -42.85
C ILE A 204 124.67 13.05 -44.24
N LYS A 205 123.88 13.09 -45.32
CA LYS A 205 124.41 12.96 -46.68
C LYS A 205 125.35 14.10 -47.06
N GLU A 206 125.06 15.32 -46.62
CA GLU A 206 125.94 16.47 -46.81
C GLU A 206 127.24 16.31 -46.03
N LEU A 207 127.21 15.75 -44.82
CA LEU A 207 128.39 15.40 -44.03
C LEU A 207 129.18 14.22 -44.60
N GLU A 208 128.51 13.20 -45.13
CA GLU A 208 129.14 12.08 -45.86
C GLU A 208 129.86 12.59 -47.10
N LYS A 209 129.21 13.47 -47.88
CA LYS A 209 129.83 14.15 -49.01
C LYS A 209 131.03 15.00 -48.58
N TYR A 210 130.90 15.75 -47.49
CA TYR A 210 132.02 16.51 -46.92
C TYR A 210 133.16 15.59 -46.45
N GLY A 211 132.84 14.42 -45.92
CA GLY A 211 133.78 13.37 -45.54
C GLY A 211 134.48 12.72 -46.73
N GLU A 212 133.75 12.46 -47.82
CA GLU A 212 134.31 12.02 -49.10
C GLU A 212 135.23 13.08 -49.70
N ASP A 213 134.82 14.35 -49.72
CA ASP A 213 135.64 15.48 -50.17
C ASP A 213 136.94 15.60 -49.34
N LEU A 214 136.86 15.40 -48.02
CA LEU A 214 138.03 15.36 -47.13
C LEU A 214 138.92 14.13 -47.37
N HIS A 215 138.33 12.96 -47.62
CA HIS A 215 139.06 11.73 -47.93
C HIS A 215 139.79 11.86 -49.27
N GLU A 216 139.14 12.46 -50.27
CA GLU A 216 139.76 12.79 -51.55
C GLU A 216 140.91 13.80 -51.38
N HIS A 217 140.73 14.81 -50.51
CA HIS A 217 141.80 15.75 -50.16
C HIS A 217 142.96 15.07 -49.42
N TYR A 218 142.68 14.11 -48.55
CA TYR A 218 143.68 13.34 -47.81
C TYR A 218 144.46 12.38 -48.72
N GLU A 219 143.80 11.63 -49.60
CA GLU A 219 144.48 10.77 -50.58
C GLU A 219 145.27 11.59 -51.61
N LYS A 220 144.76 12.76 -52.05
CA LYS A 220 145.54 13.73 -52.85
C LYS A 220 146.79 14.23 -52.10
N SER A 221 146.70 14.48 -50.79
CA SER A 221 147.86 14.86 -49.96
C SER A 221 148.88 13.73 -49.79
N LYS A 222 148.41 12.48 -49.70
CA LYS A 222 149.24 11.26 -49.59
C LYS A 222 150.05 10.97 -50.86
N VAL A 223 149.51 11.32 -52.03
CA VAL A 223 150.22 11.23 -53.32
C VAL A 223 151.32 12.31 -53.45
N VAL A 224 151.15 13.47 -52.82
CA VAL A 224 152.16 14.55 -52.82
C VAL A 224 153.37 14.23 -51.94
N HIS A 225 153.20 13.45 -50.86
CA HIS A 225 154.33 13.07 -49.98
C HIS A 225 155.21 11.93 -50.50
N LYS A 226 154.92 11.34 -51.68
CA LYS A 226 155.73 10.26 -52.26
C LYS A 226 156.60 10.67 -53.45
N LYS A 227 156.70 11.96 -53.77
CA LYS A 227 157.46 12.49 -54.94
C LYS A 227 158.40 13.69 -54.66
N VAL A 228 158.96 13.77 -53.44
CA VAL A 228 160.19 14.55 -53.21
C VAL A 228 161.16 13.71 -52.36
N LYS A 229 161.77 12.72 -53.01
CA LYS A 229 163.09 12.17 -52.69
C LYS A 229 163.71 11.70 -53.99
#